data_AF-A0A1R3R684-F1
#
_entry.id   AF-A0A1R3R684-F1
#
_cell.length_a   1.000
_cell.length_b   1.000
_cell.length_c   1.000
_cell.angle_alpha   90.00
_cell.angle_beta   90.00
_cell.angle_gamma   90.00
#
_symmetry.space_group_name_H-M   'P 1'
#
loop_
_entity.id
_entity.type
_entity.pdbx_description
1 polymer ?
#
loop_
_entity_poly.entity_id
_entity_poly.type
_entity_poly.pdbx_seq_one_letter_code
_entity_poly.pdbx_strand_id
1 'polypeptide(L)'
;MIPPCDPAILDNNPQFKSLYHHLTTTLLNPDGSTRAHDAQPARRAVLEEVKACRIRDAKKQIKQQALRRLAFDPDSSLPDDVRDSLAIITFYLESSPKFLDLDDDSSSSTTDIQSLLTPDIDHFYSTLPLLVAPLSTILATTITDLRTIANTGNEPPPDHNLPRTRARNRQAMRSIAQTPLSSQLADRIRALRQIQLTELPTARTQMATTAAEVLATRAAVLERMVMLLERAKHGAVARATKAKAEHLSMVAEGIEGKLSVTKLDILATIHTPEVVSALGRYYRHLKDVRERLEERRVLAMEELKGYEDGGGGRDGGPGRGRADSGAMKEIARRYGGLIREVEDSPSSGLLFPSLPSSSPNNNNNNNKKRKKKIKMADESLSIYDEIEIEDMTFDPTLQIYHYPCPCGDRFEIAIDDLRDGEDIAVCPSCSLMIRVIFDEGDLAKDGDDKGSAAVAAVQA
;
A
#
# COMPACT_ATOMS: atom_id res chain seq x y z
N MET A 1 -5.20 -45.71 20.36
CA MET A 1 -5.79 -46.58 21.40
C MET A 1 -7.24 -46.83 21.07
N ILE A 2 -7.65 -48.10 21.00
CA ILE A 2 -9.06 -48.46 20.82
C ILE A 2 -9.79 -48.12 22.13
N PRO A 3 -10.86 -47.31 22.10
CA PRO A 3 -11.58 -46.95 23.32
C PRO A 3 -12.14 -48.21 24.00
N PRO A 4 -11.99 -48.35 25.34
CA PRO A 4 -12.56 -49.47 26.06
C PRO A 4 -14.09 -49.45 25.92
N CYS A 5 -14.69 -50.57 25.51
CA CYS A 5 -16.14 -50.71 25.43
C CYS A 5 -16.71 -51.14 26.77
N ASP A 6 -17.86 -50.59 27.13
CA ASP A 6 -18.62 -50.95 28.33
C ASP A 6 -19.07 -52.43 28.23
N PRO A 7 -18.77 -53.28 29.23
CA PRO A 7 -19.18 -54.69 29.22
C PRO A 7 -20.68 -54.90 29.02
N ALA A 8 -21.53 -53.98 29.47
CA ALA A 8 -22.98 -54.07 29.28
C ALA A 8 -23.40 -54.05 27.80
N ILE A 9 -22.66 -53.33 26.95
CA ILE A 9 -22.93 -53.22 25.50
C ILE A 9 -22.49 -54.51 24.79
N LEU A 10 -21.39 -55.12 25.25
CA LEU A 10 -20.91 -56.39 24.72
C LEU A 10 -21.86 -57.53 25.08
N ASP A 11 -22.47 -57.53 26.26
CA ASP A 11 -23.39 -58.58 26.68
C ASP A 11 -24.78 -58.46 26.04
N ASN A 12 -25.25 -57.23 25.76
CA ASN A 12 -26.52 -56.99 25.08
C ASN A 12 -26.49 -57.28 23.57
N ASN A 13 -25.30 -57.28 22.94
CA ASN A 13 -25.16 -57.53 21.51
C ASN A 13 -24.04 -58.55 21.23
N PRO A 14 -24.37 -59.86 21.15
CA PRO A 14 -23.37 -60.92 20.97
C PRO A 14 -22.68 -60.85 19.60
N GLN A 15 -23.36 -60.34 18.56
CA GLN A 15 -22.75 -60.14 17.24
C GLN A 15 -21.67 -59.05 17.30
N PHE A 16 -21.96 -57.93 17.96
CA PHE A 16 -20.99 -56.86 18.19
C PHE A 16 -19.82 -57.32 19.07
N LYS A 17 -20.08 -58.13 20.11
CA LYS A 17 -19.02 -58.74 20.95
C LYS A 17 -18.07 -59.62 20.13
N SER A 18 -18.61 -60.44 19.23
CA SER A 18 -17.79 -61.27 18.34
C SER A 18 -16.94 -60.43 17.37
N LEU A 19 -17.51 -59.36 16.80
CA LEU A 19 -16.82 -58.44 15.92
C LEU A 19 -15.74 -57.66 16.65
N TYR A 20 -16.04 -57.11 17.84
CA TYR A 20 -15.09 -56.36 18.65
C TYR A 20 -13.93 -57.25 19.09
N HIS A 21 -14.21 -58.49 19.53
CA HIS A 21 -13.19 -59.48 19.83
C HIS A 21 -12.33 -59.80 18.60
N HIS A 22 -12.95 -60.04 17.44
CA HIS A 22 -12.21 -60.28 16.20
C HIS A 22 -11.34 -59.07 15.83
N LEU A 23 -11.87 -57.86 15.84
CA LEU A 23 -11.11 -56.64 15.52
C LEU A 23 -9.92 -56.42 16.46
N THR A 24 -10.12 -56.62 17.76
CA THR A 24 -9.07 -56.39 18.78
C THR A 24 -8.05 -57.53 18.88
N THR A 25 -8.43 -58.76 18.55
CA THR A 25 -7.52 -59.92 18.67
C THR A 25 -6.85 -60.31 17.36
N THR A 26 -7.51 -60.20 16.20
CA THR A 26 -6.96 -60.67 14.92
C THR A 26 -6.50 -59.53 14.02
N LEU A 27 -7.21 -58.40 13.98
CA LEU A 27 -6.99 -57.37 12.96
C LEU A 27 -6.21 -56.14 13.44
N LEU A 28 -6.40 -55.70 14.69
CA LEU A 28 -5.83 -54.44 15.20
C LEU A 28 -4.91 -54.67 16.40
N ASN A 29 -3.91 -53.81 16.54
CA ASN A 29 -3.06 -53.66 17.72
C ASN A 29 -3.77 -52.79 18.78
N PRO A 30 -3.30 -52.81 20.05
CA PRO A 30 -3.83 -51.95 21.12
C PRO A 30 -3.82 -50.44 20.77
N ASP A 31 -2.89 -50.03 19.91
CA ASP A 31 -2.77 -48.65 19.45
C ASP A 31 -3.80 -48.27 18.36
N GLY A 32 -4.48 -49.26 17.76
CA GLY A 32 -5.45 -49.10 16.67
C GLY A 32 -4.87 -49.25 15.27
N SER A 33 -3.59 -49.61 15.14
CA SER A 33 -2.97 -49.97 13.85
C SER A 33 -3.31 -51.40 13.44
N THR A 34 -3.34 -51.69 12.14
CA THR A 34 -3.67 -53.03 11.61
C THR A 34 -2.48 -54.00 11.67
N ARG A 35 -2.71 -55.18 12.24
CA ARG A 35 -1.71 -56.27 12.35
C ARG A 35 -1.25 -56.80 10.99
N ALA A 36 -2.12 -56.76 9.98
CA ALA A 36 -1.79 -57.20 8.61
C ALA A 36 -0.66 -56.38 7.97
N HIS A 37 -0.59 -55.08 8.27
CA HIS A 37 0.48 -54.21 7.78
C HIS A 37 1.80 -54.48 8.50
N ASP A 38 1.76 -54.84 9.79
CA ASP A 38 2.97 -55.16 10.56
C ASP A 38 3.60 -56.50 10.17
N ALA A 39 2.88 -57.38 9.46
CA ALA A 39 3.41 -58.64 8.92
C ALA A 39 4.18 -58.44 7.61
N GLN A 40 4.03 -57.31 6.93
CA GLN A 40 4.68 -57.06 5.64
C GLN A 40 6.17 -56.71 5.83
N PRO A 41 7.10 -57.48 5.22
CA PRO A 41 8.54 -57.26 5.41
C PRO A 41 9.00 -55.90 4.88
N ALA A 42 8.42 -55.42 3.77
CA ALA A 42 8.71 -54.10 3.21
C ALA A 42 8.36 -52.96 4.17
N ARG A 43 7.22 -53.05 4.88
CA ARG A 43 6.82 -52.04 5.86
C ARG A 43 7.69 -52.09 7.12
N ARG A 44 8.11 -53.28 7.55
CA ARG A 44 9.07 -53.43 8.65
C ARG A 44 10.39 -52.75 8.32
N ALA A 45 10.90 -52.94 7.11
CA ALA A 45 12.12 -52.26 6.65
C ALA A 45 11.98 -50.73 6.74
N VAL A 46 10.88 -50.17 6.22
CA VAL A 46 10.60 -48.72 6.30
C VAL A 46 10.44 -48.25 7.76
N LEU A 47 9.81 -49.03 8.63
CA LEU A 47 9.69 -48.66 10.05
C LEU A 47 11.04 -48.66 10.76
N GLU A 48 11.93 -49.61 10.46
CA GLU A 48 13.30 -49.60 10.99
C GLU A 48 14.11 -48.42 10.43
N GLU A 49 13.95 -48.07 9.15
CA GLU A 49 14.54 -46.86 8.57
C GLU A 49 14.02 -45.61 9.27
N VAL A 50 12.71 -45.49 9.49
CA VAL A 50 12.11 -44.35 10.21
C VAL A 50 12.59 -44.30 11.66
N LYS A 51 12.70 -45.44 12.36
CA LYS A 51 13.28 -45.50 13.70
C LYS A 51 14.74 -45.04 13.68
N ALA A 52 15.53 -45.49 12.71
CA ALA A 52 16.91 -45.06 12.54
C ALA A 52 16.99 -43.54 12.28
N CYS A 53 16.12 -42.98 11.44
CA CYS A 53 15.98 -41.53 11.21
C CYS A 53 15.66 -40.79 12.52
N ARG A 54 14.66 -41.26 13.27
CA ARG A 54 14.24 -40.65 14.55
C ARG A 54 15.35 -40.71 15.60
N ILE A 55 16.09 -41.83 15.67
CA ILE A 55 17.24 -41.97 16.57
C ILE A 55 18.35 -40.99 16.17
N ARG A 56 18.61 -40.83 14.86
CA ARG A 56 19.58 -39.85 14.36
C ARG A 56 19.17 -38.42 14.73
N ASP A 57 17.92 -38.06 14.49
CA ASP A 57 17.38 -36.73 14.84
C ASP A 57 17.43 -36.47 16.36
N ALA A 58 16.96 -37.42 17.17
CA ALA A 58 17.05 -37.32 18.62
C ALA A 58 18.49 -37.16 19.11
N LYS A 59 19.45 -37.90 18.53
CA LYS A 59 20.89 -37.73 18.83
C LYS A 59 21.40 -36.34 18.47
N LYS A 60 21.00 -35.79 17.32
CA LYS A 60 21.34 -34.41 16.90
C LYS A 60 20.80 -33.41 17.92
N GLN A 61 19.52 -33.49 18.26
CA GLN A 61 18.85 -32.60 19.22
C GLN A 61 19.45 -32.67 20.63
N ILE A 62 19.76 -33.87 21.12
CA ILE A 62 20.40 -34.05 22.44
C ILE A 62 21.78 -33.37 22.46
N LYS A 63 22.59 -33.53 21.40
CA LYS A 63 23.90 -32.88 21.29
C LYS A 63 23.77 -31.37 21.23
N GLN A 64 22.84 -30.85 20.41
CA GLN A 64 22.59 -29.42 20.28
C GLN A 64 22.12 -28.81 21.61
N GLN A 65 21.21 -29.48 22.31
CA GLN A 65 20.72 -29.02 23.60
C GLN A 65 21.79 -29.09 24.70
N ALA A 66 22.68 -30.09 24.67
CA ALA A 66 23.80 -30.20 25.59
C ALA A 66 24.83 -29.09 25.35
N LEU A 67 25.16 -28.79 24.08
CA LEU A 67 26.03 -27.68 23.69
C LEU A 67 25.42 -26.32 24.09
N ARG A 68 24.11 -26.13 23.86
CA ARG A 68 23.40 -24.92 24.27
C ARG A 68 23.47 -24.71 25.79
N ARG A 69 23.22 -25.77 26.57
CA ARG A 69 23.35 -25.69 28.03
C ARG A 69 24.76 -25.27 28.41
N LEU A 70 25.78 -25.87 27.80
CA LEU A 70 27.17 -25.57 28.12
C LEU A 70 27.60 -24.13 27.75
N ALA A 71 27.09 -23.60 26.64
CA ALA A 71 27.38 -22.22 26.22
C ALA A 71 26.79 -21.17 27.18
N PHE A 72 25.57 -21.41 27.67
CA PHE A 72 24.80 -20.44 28.46
C PHE A 72 24.70 -20.75 29.96
N ASP A 73 25.38 -21.79 30.45
CA ASP A 73 25.42 -22.13 31.88
C ASP A 73 26.37 -21.17 32.63
N PRO A 74 25.86 -20.33 33.55
CA PRO A 74 26.66 -19.37 34.30
C PRO A 74 27.64 -20.03 35.28
N ASP A 75 27.43 -21.31 35.63
CA ASP A 75 28.27 -22.07 36.56
C ASP A 75 29.28 -22.99 35.82
N SER A 76 29.37 -22.88 34.49
CA SER A 76 30.29 -23.69 33.70
C SER A 76 31.75 -23.32 34.01
N SER A 77 32.59 -24.33 34.27
CA SER A 77 34.03 -24.14 34.54
C SER A 77 34.84 -23.86 33.27
N LEU A 78 34.21 -23.31 32.23
CA LEU A 78 34.81 -23.10 30.92
C LEU A 78 35.34 -21.67 30.81
N PRO A 79 36.52 -21.47 30.18
CA PRO A 79 37.00 -20.13 29.83
C PRO A 79 36.00 -19.41 28.94
N ASP A 80 35.85 -18.10 29.13
CA ASP A 80 34.87 -17.28 28.40
C ASP A 80 35.10 -17.32 26.87
N ASP A 81 36.36 -17.35 26.42
CA ASP A 81 36.72 -17.48 24.99
C ASP A 81 36.11 -18.75 24.35
N VAL A 82 36.09 -19.86 25.09
CA VAL A 82 35.53 -21.14 24.61
C VAL A 82 34.00 -21.09 24.62
N ARG A 83 33.41 -20.37 25.58
CA ARG A 83 31.95 -20.20 25.70
C ARG A 83 31.40 -19.32 24.58
N ASP A 84 32.12 -18.30 24.17
CA ASP A 84 31.73 -17.41 23.09
C ASP A 84 31.72 -18.14 21.73
N SER A 85 32.79 -18.89 21.42
CA SER A 85 32.82 -19.72 20.21
C SER A 85 31.76 -20.82 20.23
N LEU A 86 31.48 -21.42 21.39
CA LEU A 86 30.39 -22.36 21.58
C LEU A 86 29.01 -21.73 21.33
N ALA A 87 28.78 -20.50 21.80
CA ALA A 87 27.53 -19.79 21.62
C ALA A 87 27.29 -19.48 20.13
N ILE A 88 28.31 -18.98 19.43
CA ILE A 88 28.26 -18.70 17.97
C ILE A 88 27.87 -19.96 17.20
N ILE A 89 28.53 -21.09 17.49
CA ILE A 89 28.25 -22.37 16.81
C ILE A 89 26.87 -22.91 17.17
N THR A 90 26.44 -22.75 18.43
CA THR A 90 25.09 -23.15 18.85
C THR A 90 24.03 -22.36 18.09
N PHE A 91 24.18 -21.04 17.97
CA PHE A 91 23.26 -20.19 17.19
C PHE A 91 23.28 -20.54 15.70
N TYR A 92 24.44 -20.87 15.14
CA TYR A 92 24.55 -21.34 13.76
C TYR A 92 23.78 -22.66 13.54
N LEU A 93 23.92 -23.63 14.44
CA LEU A 93 23.20 -24.90 14.38
C LEU A 93 21.69 -24.75 14.58
N GLU A 94 21.23 -23.74 15.32
CA GLU A 94 19.80 -23.44 15.53
C GLU A 94 19.16 -22.69 14.36
N SER A 95 19.91 -21.78 13.74
CA SER A 95 19.43 -21.00 12.59
C SER A 95 19.38 -21.79 11.29
N SER A 96 20.18 -22.86 11.17
CA SER A 96 20.26 -23.69 9.96
C SER A 96 19.99 -25.18 10.21
N PRO A 97 18.73 -25.59 10.46
CA PRO A 97 18.38 -26.98 10.76
C PRO A 97 18.50 -27.93 9.55
N LYS A 98 18.58 -27.40 8.31
CA LYS A 98 18.58 -28.19 7.07
C LYS A 98 19.97 -28.65 6.60
N PHE A 99 21.05 -28.11 7.17
CA PHE A 99 22.42 -28.39 6.71
C PHE A 99 22.97 -29.77 7.14
N LEU A 100 22.29 -30.46 8.06
CA LEU A 100 22.67 -31.80 8.51
C LEU A 100 21.95 -32.92 7.75
N ASP A 101 21.11 -32.56 6.76
CA ASP A 101 20.39 -33.48 5.90
C ASP A 101 20.89 -33.31 4.45
N LEU A 102 21.94 -34.08 4.14
CA LEU A 102 22.36 -34.58 2.81
C LEU A 102 23.24 -33.69 1.90
N ASP A 103 24.47 -34.16 1.67
CA ASP A 103 25.15 -34.52 0.40
C ASP A 103 24.66 -33.94 -0.97
N ASP A 104 24.12 -32.73 -1.08
CA ASP A 104 23.67 -32.20 -2.38
C ASP A 104 24.25 -30.82 -2.77
N ASP A 105 24.85 -30.81 -3.96
CA ASP A 105 25.69 -29.77 -4.59
C ASP A 105 24.89 -28.55 -5.10
N SER A 106 24.19 -27.80 -4.24
CA SER A 106 23.61 -26.53 -4.70
C SER A 106 23.49 -25.43 -3.64
N SER A 107 24.45 -24.49 -3.64
CA SER A 107 24.18 -23.03 -3.75
C SER A 107 25.43 -22.20 -3.43
N SER A 108 25.76 -21.24 -4.29
CA SER A 108 26.87 -20.29 -4.12
C SER A 108 26.74 -19.35 -2.92
N SER A 109 25.61 -19.35 -2.19
CA SER A 109 25.39 -18.53 -0.99
C SER A 109 25.83 -19.22 0.30
N THR A 110 26.03 -20.54 0.29
CA THR A 110 26.39 -21.30 1.49
C THR A 110 27.90 -21.40 1.69
N THR A 111 28.65 -21.31 0.59
CA THR A 111 30.11 -21.18 0.60
C THR A 111 30.58 -19.89 1.27
N ASP A 112 29.83 -18.79 1.13
CA ASP A 112 30.18 -17.50 1.72
C ASP A 112 29.97 -17.47 3.24
N ILE A 113 28.94 -18.15 3.76
CA ILE A 113 28.70 -18.25 5.21
C ILE A 113 29.64 -19.27 5.87
N GLN A 114 29.89 -20.41 5.20
CA GLN A 114 30.86 -21.39 5.68
C GLN A 114 32.28 -20.81 5.69
N SER A 115 32.68 -20.04 4.67
CA SER A 115 33.98 -19.37 4.65
C SER A 115 34.12 -18.34 5.78
N LEU A 116 33.06 -17.59 6.09
CA LEU A 116 33.03 -16.62 7.20
C LEU A 116 33.16 -17.28 8.59
N LEU A 117 32.56 -18.46 8.78
CA LEU A 117 32.56 -19.18 10.06
C LEU A 117 33.71 -20.19 10.20
N THR A 118 34.48 -20.46 9.14
CA THR A 118 35.69 -21.31 9.17
C THR A 118 36.59 -21.08 10.39
N PRO A 119 36.98 -19.83 10.74
CA PRO A 119 37.86 -19.60 11.89
C PRO A 119 37.23 -20.01 13.22
N ASP A 120 35.93 -19.78 13.42
CA ASP A 120 35.21 -20.17 14.63
C ASP A 120 35.02 -21.69 14.72
N ILE A 121 34.78 -22.33 13.57
CA ILE A 121 34.67 -23.78 13.45
C ILE A 121 36.01 -24.47 13.76
N ASP A 122 37.12 -23.96 13.21
CA ASP A 122 38.46 -24.47 13.48
C ASP A 122 38.86 -24.26 14.95
N HIS A 123 38.51 -23.11 15.51
CA HIS A 123 38.70 -22.82 16.93
C HIS A 123 37.90 -23.78 17.81
N PHE A 124 36.66 -24.09 17.45
CA PHE A 124 35.84 -25.08 18.14
C PHE A 124 36.42 -26.50 18.07
N TYR A 125 36.91 -26.93 16.91
CA TYR A 125 37.59 -28.23 16.79
C TYR A 125 38.83 -28.30 17.69
N SER A 126 39.59 -27.21 17.83
CA SER A 126 40.75 -27.15 18.73
C SER A 126 40.38 -27.20 20.22
N THR A 127 39.18 -26.72 20.58
CA THR A 127 38.69 -26.66 21.97
C THR A 127 37.87 -27.88 22.38
N LEU A 128 37.49 -28.76 21.44
CA LEU A 128 36.76 -30.01 21.71
C LEU A 128 37.30 -30.83 22.90
N PRO A 129 38.62 -31.04 23.09
CA PRO A 129 39.14 -31.82 24.22
C PRO A 129 38.74 -31.26 25.60
N LEU A 130 38.60 -29.93 25.72
CA LEU A 130 38.17 -29.26 26.95
C LEU A 130 36.66 -29.39 27.19
N LEU A 131 35.88 -29.63 26.12
CA LEU A 131 34.44 -29.77 26.17
C LEU A 131 33.96 -31.19 26.50
N VAL A 132 34.80 -32.21 26.31
CA VAL A 132 34.42 -33.63 26.49
C VAL A 132 33.95 -33.90 27.92
N ALA A 133 34.68 -33.43 28.93
CA ALA A 133 34.34 -33.70 30.33
C ALA A 133 33.03 -33.01 30.77
N PRO A 134 32.83 -31.70 30.54
CA PRO A 134 31.55 -31.03 30.81
C PRO A 134 30.36 -31.57 30.01
N LEU A 135 30.55 -31.95 28.75
CA LEU A 135 29.48 -32.56 27.96
C LEU A 135 29.08 -33.93 28.52
N SER A 136 30.06 -34.74 28.93
CA SER A 136 29.81 -36.06 29.53
C SER A 136 29.02 -35.95 30.83
N THR A 137 29.30 -34.97 31.69
CA THR A 137 28.54 -34.76 32.94
C THR A 137 27.10 -34.30 32.68
N ILE A 138 26.87 -33.41 31.70
CA ILE A 138 25.52 -33.01 31.28
C ILE A 138 24.74 -34.21 30.71
N LEU A 139 25.39 -35.06 29.92
CA LEU A 139 24.75 -36.27 29.38
C LEU A 139 24.48 -37.31 30.48
N ALA A 140 25.39 -37.49 31.43
CA ALA A 140 25.19 -38.39 32.56
C ALA A 140 24.03 -37.93 33.47
N THR A 141 23.97 -36.64 33.79
CA THR A 141 22.88 -36.05 34.59
C THR A 141 21.53 -36.17 33.90
N THR A 142 21.45 -35.87 32.60
CA THR A 142 20.21 -36.05 31.84
C THR A 142 19.77 -37.53 31.78
N ILE A 143 20.71 -38.48 31.67
CA ILE A 143 20.39 -39.91 31.76
C ILE A 143 19.86 -40.28 33.16
N THR A 144 20.46 -39.76 34.23
CA THR A 144 19.97 -40.02 35.59
C THR A 144 18.59 -39.43 35.80
N ASP A 145 18.33 -38.20 35.33
CA ASP A 145 17.02 -37.56 35.42
C ASP A 145 15.97 -38.36 34.66
N LEU A 146 16.25 -38.76 33.41
CA LEU A 146 15.35 -39.61 32.62
C LEU A 146 15.09 -40.96 33.28
N ARG A 147 16.11 -41.56 33.92
CA ARG A 147 15.95 -42.80 34.69
C ARG A 147 15.07 -42.59 35.91
N THR A 148 15.21 -41.47 36.62
CA THR A 148 14.31 -41.16 37.75
C THR A 148 12.87 -41.00 37.28
N ILE A 149 12.63 -40.30 36.17
CA ILE A 149 11.31 -40.09 35.57
C ILE A 149 10.69 -41.42 35.14
N ALA A 150 11.45 -42.26 34.43
CA ALA A 150 10.98 -43.56 33.94
C ALA A 150 10.71 -44.58 35.06
N ASN A 151 11.46 -44.52 36.16
CA ASN A 151 11.36 -45.45 37.27
C ASN A 151 10.41 -45.00 38.41
N THR A 152 9.73 -43.86 38.27
CA THR A 152 8.78 -43.33 39.28
C THR A 152 7.60 -44.26 39.63
N GLY A 153 7.47 -45.40 38.94
CA GLY A 153 6.42 -46.39 39.20
C GLY A 153 6.83 -47.65 39.95
N ASN A 154 8.13 -47.92 40.23
CA ASN A 154 8.53 -49.26 40.66
C ASN A 154 9.17 -49.47 42.04
N GLU A 155 9.72 -48.48 42.76
CA GLU A 155 10.09 -48.66 44.19
C GLU A 155 10.32 -47.30 44.90
N PRO A 156 10.16 -47.20 46.24
CA PRO A 156 10.46 -45.99 47.00
C PRO A 156 11.97 -45.69 47.01
N PRO A 157 12.38 -44.41 47.09
CA PRO A 157 13.78 -44.02 46.89
C PRO A 157 14.68 -44.48 48.05
N PRO A 158 15.88 -45.04 47.78
CA PRO A 158 16.89 -45.20 48.80
C PRO A 158 17.56 -43.85 49.11
N ASP A 159 17.71 -43.56 50.40
CA ASP A 159 18.46 -42.43 50.94
C ASP A 159 19.93 -42.50 50.52
N HIS A 160 20.33 -41.72 49.52
CA HIS A 160 21.74 -41.41 49.30
C HIS A 160 22.00 -39.91 49.37
N ASN A 161 22.51 -39.53 50.54
CA ASN A 161 23.19 -38.29 50.85
C ASN A 161 24.34 -38.01 49.87
N LEU A 162 24.28 -36.90 49.14
CA LEU A 162 25.44 -36.19 48.59
C LEU A 162 25.19 -34.66 48.65
N PRO A 163 26.24 -33.83 48.77
CA PRO A 163 26.21 -32.58 49.51
C PRO A 163 25.76 -31.41 48.66
N ARG A 164 24.68 -30.73 49.10
CA ARG A 164 24.35 -29.38 48.66
C ARG A 164 25.46 -28.41 49.08
N THR A 165 26.23 -27.91 48.11
CA THR A 165 27.06 -26.72 48.31
C THR A 165 26.16 -25.53 48.59
N ARG A 166 26.51 -24.80 49.66
CA ARG A 166 25.76 -23.67 50.21
C ARG A 166 25.77 -22.49 49.22
N ALA A 167 24.62 -22.14 48.66
CA ALA A 167 24.38 -20.81 48.14
C ALA A 167 23.92 -19.90 49.29
N ARG A 168 24.75 -18.91 49.61
CA ARG A 168 24.45 -17.85 50.58
C ARG A 168 24.27 -16.56 49.78
N ASN A 169 23.04 -16.20 49.43
CA ASN A 169 22.63 -14.79 49.54
C ASN A 169 21.10 -14.63 49.52
N ARG A 170 20.64 -13.77 50.43
CA ARG A 170 19.23 -13.46 50.69
C ARG A 170 18.74 -12.44 49.67
N GLN A 171 17.73 -12.77 48.86
CA GLN A 171 16.63 -11.86 48.49
C GLN A 171 15.36 -12.69 48.22
N ALA A 172 14.21 -12.13 48.58
CA ALA A 172 12.95 -12.80 48.85
C ALA A 172 12.29 -13.48 47.64
N MET A 173 11.85 -14.74 47.81
CA MET A 173 10.53 -15.20 47.39
C MET A 173 10.15 -16.50 48.08
N ARG A 174 8.84 -16.66 48.27
CA ARG A 174 8.14 -17.64 49.11
C ARG A 174 8.62 -19.08 48.92
N SER A 175 8.73 -19.80 50.04
CA SER A 175 8.83 -21.26 50.07
C SER A 175 7.58 -21.87 49.43
N ILE A 176 7.61 -22.12 48.13
CA ILE A 176 6.68 -23.03 47.47
C ILE A 176 7.07 -24.42 47.96
N ALA A 177 6.26 -24.98 48.85
CA ALA A 177 6.31 -26.40 49.16
C ALA A 177 6.32 -27.15 47.82
N GLN A 178 7.39 -27.89 47.56
CA GLN A 178 7.52 -28.69 46.35
C GLN A 178 6.42 -29.75 46.38
N THR A 179 5.27 -29.45 45.79
CA THR A 179 4.23 -30.44 45.49
C THR A 179 4.87 -31.55 44.67
N PRO A 180 4.64 -32.83 45.01
CA PRO A 180 5.29 -33.94 44.35
C PRO A 180 5.01 -33.89 42.85
N LEU A 181 6.04 -34.05 42.01
CA LEU A 181 5.97 -33.91 40.54
C LEU A 181 4.81 -34.70 39.92
N SER A 182 4.44 -35.84 40.52
CA SER A 182 3.32 -36.68 40.10
C SER A 182 1.96 -35.97 40.17
N SER A 183 1.74 -35.13 41.18
CA SER A 183 0.51 -34.32 41.31
C SER A 183 0.42 -33.24 40.24
N GLN A 184 1.53 -32.54 39.98
CA GLN A 184 1.61 -31.53 38.92
C GLN A 184 1.43 -32.13 37.53
N LEU A 185 1.96 -33.34 37.31
CA LEU A 185 1.83 -34.06 36.04
C LEU A 185 0.40 -34.58 35.85
N ALA A 186 -0.23 -35.10 36.90
CA ALA A 186 -1.64 -35.50 36.87
C ALA A 186 -2.58 -34.31 36.61
N ASP A 187 -2.33 -33.16 37.22
CA ASP A 187 -3.11 -31.94 37.00
C ASP A 187 -2.91 -31.39 35.58
N ARG A 188 -1.69 -31.43 35.04
CA ARG A 188 -1.43 -31.07 33.64
C ARG A 188 -2.09 -32.02 32.65
N ILE A 189 -2.09 -33.33 32.91
CA ILE A 189 -2.81 -34.31 32.07
C ILE A 189 -4.31 -34.04 32.12
N ARG A 190 -4.87 -33.70 33.30
CA ARG A 190 -6.28 -33.36 33.44
C ARG A 190 -6.64 -32.09 32.68
N ALA A 191 -5.82 -31.05 32.78
CA ALA A 191 -5.98 -29.82 32.01
C ALA A 191 -5.91 -30.06 30.49
N LEU A 192 -4.93 -30.84 30.02
CA LEU A 192 -4.82 -31.20 28.61
C LEU A 192 -6.04 -31.97 28.12
N ARG A 193 -6.57 -32.91 28.91
CA ARG A 193 -7.81 -33.62 28.59
C ARG A 193 -9.01 -32.68 28.53
N GLN A 194 -9.10 -31.70 29.41
CA GLN A 194 -10.17 -30.72 29.40
C GLN A 194 -10.12 -29.87 28.13
N ILE A 195 -8.94 -29.39 27.73
CA ILE A 195 -8.74 -28.65 26.47
C ILE A 195 -9.15 -29.53 25.28
N GLN A 196 -8.70 -30.79 25.24
CA GLN A 196 -8.97 -31.71 24.13
C GLN A 196 -10.45 -32.09 24.00
N LEU A 197 -11.14 -32.29 25.12
CA LEU A 197 -12.51 -32.83 25.11
C LEU A 197 -13.59 -31.73 25.11
N THR A 198 -13.29 -30.53 25.60
CA THR A 198 -14.31 -29.49 25.78
C THR A 198 -14.01 -28.23 24.97
N GLU A 199 -12.82 -27.64 25.12
CA GLU A 199 -12.48 -26.36 24.49
C GLU A 199 -12.26 -26.50 22.98
N LEU A 200 -11.53 -27.52 22.54
CA LEU A 200 -11.22 -27.72 21.13
C LEU A 200 -12.47 -28.05 20.29
N PRO A 201 -13.38 -28.95 20.72
CA PRO A 201 -14.63 -29.20 20.00
C PRO A 201 -15.56 -27.99 19.97
N THR A 202 -15.68 -27.25 21.08
CA THR A 202 -16.54 -26.05 21.14
C THR A 202 -16.01 -24.95 20.21
N ALA A 203 -14.70 -24.66 20.24
CA ALA A 203 -14.08 -23.72 19.32
C ALA A 203 -14.27 -24.14 17.85
N ARG A 204 -14.17 -25.44 17.56
CA ARG A 204 -14.41 -25.96 16.20
C ARG A 204 -15.86 -25.80 15.75
N THR A 205 -16.83 -26.00 16.65
CA THR A 205 -18.25 -25.75 16.34
C THR A 205 -18.52 -24.27 16.11
N GLN A 206 -17.95 -23.38 16.93
CA GLN A 206 -18.09 -21.93 16.75
C GLN A 206 -17.45 -21.44 15.45
N MET A 207 -16.29 -21.99 15.08
CA MET A 207 -15.66 -21.68 13.80
C MET A 207 -16.52 -22.17 12.62
N ALA A 208 -17.17 -23.33 12.74
CA ALA A 208 -18.06 -23.83 11.71
C ALA A 208 -19.32 -22.97 11.56
N THR A 209 -19.90 -22.48 12.65
CA THR A 209 -21.07 -21.59 12.62
C THR A 209 -20.73 -20.23 12.00
N THR A 210 -19.63 -19.61 12.42
CA THR A 210 -19.19 -18.33 11.82
C THR A 210 -18.86 -18.48 10.34
N ALA A 211 -18.21 -19.58 9.93
CA ALA A 211 -17.97 -19.85 8.52
C ALA A 211 -19.28 -20.00 7.72
N ALA A 212 -20.31 -20.63 8.29
CA ALA A 212 -21.62 -20.75 7.66
C ALA A 212 -22.31 -19.38 7.54
N GLU A 213 -22.23 -18.52 8.55
CA GLU A 213 -22.76 -17.15 8.52
C GLU A 213 -22.05 -16.29 7.46
N VAL A 214 -20.72 -16.40 7.35
CA VAL A 214 -19.94 -15.72 6.30
C VAL A 214 -20.34 -16.19 4.91
N LEU A 215 -20.60 -17.49 4.72
CA LEU A 215 -21.08 -18.00 3.44
C LEU A 215 -22.50 -17.52 3.12
N ALA A 216 -23.38 -17.46 4.12
CA ALA A 216 -24.75 -16.96 3.96
C ALA A 216 -24.76 -15.47 3.59
N THR A 217 -23.95 -14.65 4.27
CA THR A 217 -23.82 -13.22 3.93
C THR A 217 -23.22 -13.03 2.54
N ARG A 218 -22.21 -13.82 2.14
CA ARG A 218 -21.67 -13.81 0.78
C ARG A 218 -22.73 -14.14 -0.26
N ALA A 219 -23.58 -15.13 -0.03
CA ALA A 219 -24.67 -15.49 -0.93
C ALA A 219 -25.66 -14.32 -1.08
N ALA A 220 -26.07 -13.70 0.03
CA ALA A 220 -26.98 -12.54 0.02
C ALA A 220 -26.40 -11.34 -0.74
N VAL A 221 -25.10 -11.07 -0.62
CA VAL A 221 -24.42 -10.02 -1.39
C VAL A 221 -24.43 -10.34 -2.88
N LEU A 222 -24.13 -11.59 -3.26
CA LEU A 222 -24.16 -12.00 -4.67
C LEU A 222 -25.57 -11.87 -5.27
N GLU A 223 -26.61 -12.29 -4.55
CA GLU A 223 -28.00 -12.13 -4.99
C GLU A 223 -28.36 -10.65 -5.21
N ARG A 224 -28.01 -9.77 -4.26
CA ARG A 224 -28.23 -8.32 -4.41
C ARG A 224 -27.47 -7.75 -5.60
N MET A 225 -26.23 -8.17 -5.81
CA MET A 225 -25.43 -7.74 -6.96
C MET A 225 -26.07 -8.17 -8.28
N VAL A 226 -26.55 -9.41 -8.37
CA VAL A 226 -27.25 -9.90 -9.56
C VAL A 226 -28.53 -9.08 -9.80
N MET A 227 -29.34 -8.85 -8.77
CA MET A 227 -30.55 -8.02 -8.90
C MET A 227 -30.25 -6.59 -9.36
N LEU A 228 -29.18 -5.97 -8.86
CA LEU A 228 -28.75 -4.63 -9.29
C LEU A 228 -28.29 -4.63 -10.75
N LEU A 229 -27.52 -5.63 -11.18
CA LEU A 229 -27.10 -5.77 -12.57
C LEU A 229 -28.30 -6.00 -13.50
N GLU A 230 -29.26 -6.82 -13.07
CA GLU A 230 -30.51 -7.05 -13.79
C GLU A 230 -31.38 -5.79 -13.90
N ARG A 231 -31.42 -4.94 -12.86
CA ARG A 231 -32.20 -3.69 -12.92
C ARG A 231 -31.50 -2.60 -13.73
N ALA A 232 -30.20 -2.39 -13.49
CA ALA A 232 -29.47 -1.23 -14.01
C ALA A 232 -28.87 -1.45 -15.40
N LYS A 233 -28.33 -2.65 -15.70
CA LYS A 233 -27.65 -2.92 -16.98
C LYS A 233 -28.45 -3.80 -17.91
N HIS A 234 -29.07 -4.85 -17.39
CA HIS A 234 -29.76 -5.85 -18.21
C HIS A 234 -31.28 -5.69 -18.19
N GLY A 235 -31.79 -4.67 -17.50
CA GLY A 235 -33.22 -4.44 -17.31
C GLY A 235 -33.92 -4.07 -18.60
N ALA A 236 -35.21 -4.40 -18.71
CA ALA A 236 -36.01 -4.01 -19.88
C ALA A 236 -35.99 -2.49 -20.09
N VAL A 237 -36.09 -1.70 -19.01
CA VAL A 237 -36.04 -0.24 -19.06
C VAL A 237 -34.66 0.26 -19.46
N ALA A 238 -33.58 -0.25 -18.85
CA ALA A 238 -32.21 0.13 -19.19
C ALA A 238 -31.84 -0.21 -20.65
N ARG A 239 -32.30 -1.36 -21.15
CA ARG A 239 -32.14 -1.74 -22.56
C ARG A 239 -32.95 -0.83 -23.49
N ALA A 240 -34.18 -0.48 -23.11
CA ALA A 240 -35.03 0.42 -23.89
C ALA A 240 -34.46 1.85 -23.94
N THR A 241 -33.95 2.38 -22.82
CA THR A 241 -33.32 3.71 -22.79
C THR A 241 -32.02 3.73 -23.58
N LYS A 242 -31.20 2.68 -23.47
CA LYS A 242 -29.99 2.53 -24.30
C LYS A 242 -30.32 2.48 -25.79
N ALA A 243 -31.26 1.64 -26.20
CA ALA A 243 -31.68 1.55 -27.60
C ALA A 243 -32.25 2.88 -28.11
N LYS A 244 -33.00 3.61 -27.28
CA LYS A 244 -33.50 4.95 -27.61
C LYS A 244 -32.37 5.96 -27.77
N ALA A 245 -31.36 5.94 -26.90
CA ALA A 245 -30.19 6.81 -27.00
C ALA A 245 -29.38 6.52 -28.27
N GLU A 246 -29.13 5.24 -28.57
CA GLU A 246 -28.46 4.81 -29.82
C GLU A 246 -29.24 5.25 -31.06
N HIS A 247 -30.56 5.09 -31.06
CA HIS A 247 -31.42 5.57 -32.15
C HIS A 247 -31.32 7.09 -32.32
N LEU A 248 -31.39 7.86 -31.23
CA LEU A 248 -31.25 9.32 -31.29
C LEU A 248 -29.86 9.76 -31.77
N SER A 249 -28.80 9.04 -31.39
CA SER A 249 -27.45 9.25 -31.90
C SER A 249 -27.37 9.07 -33.41
N MET A 250 -27.91 7.96 -33.93
CA MET A 250 -27.94 7.71 -35.38
C MET A 250 -28.77 8.77 -36.12
N VAL A 251 -29.88 9.23 -35.54
CA VAL A 251 -30.68 10.32 -36.11
C VAL A 251 -29.87 11.62 -36.15
N ALA A 252 -29.13 11.94 -35.08
CA ALA A 252 -28.28 13.13 -35.03
C ALA A 252 -27.17 13.09 -36.09
N GLU A 253 -26.47 11.95 -36.23
CA GLU A 253 -25.49 11.73 -37.30
C GLU A 253 -26.11 11.87 -38.69
N GLY A 254 -27.32 11.33 -38.88
CA GLY A 254 -28.06 11.50 -40.13
C GLY A 254 -28.44 12.95 -40.43
N ILE A 255 -28.77 13.74 -39.41
CA ILE A 255 -29.03 15.18 -39.54
C ILE A 255 -27.74 15.93 -39.86
N GLU A 256 -26.64 15.62 -39.20
CA GLU A 256 -25.32 16.20 -39.49
C GLU A 256 -24.91 15.93 -40.94
N GLY A 257 -25.10 14.69 -41.41
CA GLY A 257 -24.89 14.32 -42.81
C GLY A 257 -25.74 15.17 -43.76
N LYS A 258 -27.04 15.32 -43.49
CA LYS A 258 -27.93 16.19 -44.29
C LYS A 258 -27.49 17.65 -44.27
N LEU A 259 -27.12 18.18 -43.10
CA LEU A 259 -26.62 19.55 -42.97
C LEU A 259 -25.33 19.75 -43.78
N SER A 260 -24.42 18.77 -43.77
CA SER A 260 -23.20 18.82 -44.56
C SER A 260 -23.49 18.89 -46.08
N VAL A 261 -24.46 18.13 -46.57
CA VAL A 261 -24.90 18.18 -47.97
C VAL A 261 -25.52 19.54 -48.28
N THR A 262 -26.45 20.02 -47.47
CA THR A 262 -27.07 21.34 -47.69
C THR A 262 -26.06 22.48 -47.66
N LYS A 263 -25.03 22.38 -46.82
CA LYS A 263 -23.91 23.32 -46.79
C LYS A 263 -23.15 23.29 -48.12
N LEU A 264 -22.83 22.11 -48.64
CA LEU A 264 -22.16 21.98 -49.93
C LEU A 264 -23.02 22.49 -51.08
N ASP A 265 -24.33 22.24 -51.06
CA ASP A 265 -25.27 22.77 -52.05
C ASP A 265 -25.30 24.30 -52.03
N ILE A 266 -25.42 24.91 -50.84
CA ILE A 266 -25.38 26.37 -50.69
C ILE A 266 -24.02 26.91 -51.16
N LEU A 267 -22.90 26.28 -50.79
CA LEU A 267 -21.58 26.69 -51.24
C LEU A 267 -21.43 26.59 -52.76
N ALA A 268 -22.02 25.57 -53.40
CA ALA A 268 -22.04 25.45 -54.85
C ALA A 268 -22.88 26.57 -55.51
N THR A 269 -23.97 27.02 -54.87
CA THR A 269 -24.76 28.16 -55.38
C THR A 269 -24.03 29.50 -55.24
N ILE A 270 -23.27 29.71 -54.16
CA ILE A 270 -22.52 30.95 -53.92
C ILE A 270 -21.23 30.99 -54.74
N HIS A 271 -20.50 29.88 -54.79
CA HIS A 271 -19.24 29.75 -55.51
C HIS A 271 -19.47 29.15 -56.89
N THR A 272 -20.11 29.94 -57.76
CA THR A 272 -20.17 29.61 -59.18
C THR A 272 -18.75 29.62 -59.78
N PRO A 273 -18.49 28.84 -60.85
CA PRO A 273 -17.15 28.77 -61.46
C PRO A 273 -16.65 30.15 -61.92
N GLU A 274 -17.56 31.04 -62.30
CA GLU A 274 -17.25 32.43 -62.65
C GLU A 274 -16.74 33.21 -61.44
N VAL A 275 -17.40 33.12 -60.29
CA VAL A 275 -16.99 33.77 -59.04
C VAL A 275 -15.64 33.24 -58.56
N VAL A 276 -15.43 31.91 -58.63
CA VAL A 276 -14.13 31.30 -58.30
C VAL A 276 -13.03 31.81 -59.25
N SER A 277 -13.31 31.90 -60.55
CA SER A 277 -12.36 32.45 -61.52
C SER A 277 -12.03 33.93 -61.26
N ALA A 278 -13.02 34.72 -60.83
CA ALA A 278 -12.87 36.13 -60.50
C ALA A 278 -12.05 36.32 -59.23
N LEU A 279 -12.32 35.54 -58.18
CA LEU A 279 -11.52 35.51 -56.95
C LEU A 279 -10.07 35.08 -57.24
N GLY A 280 -9.87 34.09 -58.11
CA GLY A 280 -8.53 33.66 -58.54
C GLY A 280 -7.78 34.73 -59.34
N ARG A 281 -8.47 35.56 -60.13
CA ARG A 281 -7.88 36.74 -60.79
C ARG A 281 -7.53 37.82 -59.76
N TYR A 282 -8.41 38.09 -58.81
CA TYR A 282 -8.18 39.08 -57.75
C TYR A 282 -7.01 38.69 -56.84
N TYR A 283 -6.89 37.40 -56.48
CA TYR A 283 -5.77 36.88 -55.71
C TYR A 283 -4.44 37.07 -56.44
N ARG A 284 -4.38 36.74 -57.73
CA ARG A 284 -3.18 37.00 -58.55
C ARG A 284 -2.84 38.49 -58.60
N HIS A 285 -3.83 39.35 -58.82
CA HIS A 285 -3.62 40.79 -58.78
C HIS A 285 -3.07 41.27 -57.43
N LEU A 286 -3.61 40.81 -56.30
CA LEU A 286 -3.10 41.15 -54.98
C LEU A 286 -1.65 40.66 -54.77
N LYS A 287 -1.32 39.48 -55.29
CA LYS A 287 0.05 38.96 -55.25
C LYS A 287 1.00 39.84 -56.06
N ASP A 288 0.64 40.19 -57.29
CA ASP A 288 1.43 41.05 -58.16
C ASP A 288 1.59 42.47 -57.58
N VAL A 289 0.56 42.99 -56.88
CA VAL A 289 0.63 44.27 -56.18
C VAL A 289 1.56 44.18 -54.99
N ARG A 290 1.51 43.08 -54.23
CA ARG A 290 2.44 42.85 -53.11
C ARG A 290 3.88 42.78 -53.60
N GLU A 291 4.15 41.97 -54.62
CA GLU A 291 5.49 41.83 -55.21
C GLU A 291 6.00 43.21 -55.69
N ARG A 292 5.18 44.00 -56.38
CA ARG A 292 5.54 45.38 -56.78
C ARG A 292 5.78 46.33 -55.62
N LEU A 293 5.04 46.22 -54.53
CA LEU A 293 5.24 47.03 -53.33
C LEU A 293 6.52 46.61 -52.59
N GLU A 294 6.82 45.32 -52.57
CA GLU A 294 8.07 44.78 -52.02
C GLU A 294 9.27 45.25 -52.85
N GLU A 295 9.21 45.17 -54.18
CA GLU A 295 10.23 45.74 -55.07
C GLU A 295 10.44 47.23 -54.83
N ARG A 296 9.36 48.02 -54.76
CA ARG A 296 9.44 49.45 -54.44
C ARG A 296 10.04 49.71 -53.06
N ARG A 297 9.70 48.87 -52.07
CA ARG A 297 10.27 48.96 -50.73
C ARG A 297 11.77 48.67 -50.76
N VAL A 298 12.21 47.66 -51.50
CA VAL A 298 13.64 47.33 -51.65
C VAL A 298 14.39 48.49 -52.29
N LEU A 299 13.88 49.04 -53.41
CA LEU A 299 14.48 50.20 -54.07
C LEU A 299 14.55 51.43 -53.16
N ALA A 300 13.46 51.74 -52.43
CA ALA A 300 13.46 52.85 -51.47
C ALA A 300 14.43 52.62 -50.30
N MET A 301 14.60 51.38 -49.85
CA MET A 301 15.59 51.02 -48.82
C MET A 301 17.03 51.12 -49.36
N GLU A 302 17.28 50.74 -50.61
CA GLU A 302 18.57 50.91 -51.28
C GLU A 302 18.92 52.39 -51.48
N GLU A 303 17.94 53.22 -51.86
CA GLU A 303 18.10 54.68 -51.92
C GLU A 303 18.46 55.25 -50.55
N LEU A 304 17.71 54.89 -49.49
CA LEU A 304 17.99 55.30 -48.10
C LEU A 304 19.37 54.84 -47.62
N LYS A 305 19.77 53.62 -47.94
CA LYS A 305 21.11 53.09 -47.62
C LYS A 305 22.21 53.89 -48.31
N GLY A 306 21.98 54.35 -49.54
CA GLY A 306 22.89 55.26 -50.25
C GLY A 306 23.04 56.63 -49.57
N TYR A 307 22.04 57.08 -48.80
CA TYR A 307 22.15 58.27 -47.95
C TYR A 307 22.86 57.98 -46.62
N GLU A 308 22.70 56.78 -46.06
CA GLU A 308 23.35 56.32 -44.82
C GLU A 308 24.87 56.11 -44.98
N ASP A 309 25.31 55.51 -46.11
CA ASP A 309 26.73 55.37 -46.46
C ASP A 309 27.43 56.73 -46.68
N GLY A 310 26.67 57.81 -46.87
CA GLY A 310 27.18 59.19 -46.90
C GLY A 310 27.51 59.79 -45.52
N GLY A 311 27.15 59.09 -44.43
CA GLY A 311 27.25 59.53 -43.03
C GLY A 311 28.35 58.88 -42.19
N GLY A 312 29.09 57.90 -42.71
CA GLY A 312 30.17 57.20 -41.99
C GLY A 312 31.56 57.55 -42.52
N GLY A 313 32.50 57.90 -41.64
CA GLY A 313 33.81 58.42 -42.02
C GLY A 313 34.84 57.37 -42.50
N ARG A 314 35.73 57.88 -43.38
CA ARG A 314 37.17 57.59 -43.57
C ARG A 314 37.61 56.50 -44.59
N ASP A 315 38.41 57.00 -45.53
CA ASP A 315 39.34 56.38 -46.48
C ASP A 315 38.86 55.65 -47.75
N GLY A 316 39.09 56.30 -48.92
CA GLY A 316 39.81 55.67 -50.04
C GLY A 316 39.04 55.37 -51.34
N GLY A 317 39.17 56.25 -52.35
CA GLY A 317 39.20 55.87 -53.77
C GLY A 317 37.95 56.16 -54.64
N PRO A 318 38.11 56.49 -55.94
CA PRO A 318 37.14 57.32 -56.68
C PRO A 318 36.12 56.49 -57.49
N GLY A 319 34.84 56.67 -57.19
CA GLY A 319 33.72 56.09 -57.94
C GLY A 319 32.67 57.15 -58.28
N ARG A 320 32.52 57.44 -59.57
CA ARG A 320 31.64 58.46 -60.15
C ARG A 320 30.17 58.22 -59.77
N GLY A 321 29.50 59.20 -59.18
CA GLY A 321 28.03 59.14 -59.04
C GLY A 321 27.37 60.26 -58.24
N ARG A 322 26.80 61.22 -58.97
CA ARG A 322 25.69 62.13 -58.61
C ARG A 322 25.90 63.25 -57.58
N ALA A 323 25.86 64.47 -58.14
CA ALA A 323 26.03 65.78 -57.51
C ALA A 323 24.90 66.26 -56.57
N ASP A 324 23.95 65.42 -56.14
CA ASP A 324 22.79 65.86 -55.34
C ASP A 324 22.89 65.52 -53.83
N SER A 325 23.81 64.61 -53.46
CA SER A 325 24.14 64.34 -52.05
C SER A 325 24.85 65.54 -51.38
N GLY A 326 25.47 66.42 -52.16
CA GLY A 326 26.14 67.62 -51.68
C GLY A 326 25.18 68.67 -51.11
N ALA A 327 23.98 68.83 -51.67
CA ALA A 327 23.02 69.85 -51.25
C ALA A 327 22.41 69.53 -49.87
N MET A 328 21.98 68.29 -49.64
CA MET A 328 21.50 67.84 -48.32
C MET A 328 22.62 67.82 -47.27
N LYS A 329 23.86 67.51 -47.66
CA LYS A 329 25.04 67.56 -46.78
C LYS A 329 25.41 68.99 -46.38
N GLU A 330 25.24 69.96 -47.28
CA GLU A 330 25.43 71.39 -47.01
C GLU A 330 24.32 71.94 -46.09
N ILE A 331 23.07 71.53 -46.31
CA ILE A 331 21.93 71.89 -45.45
C ILE A 331 22.12 71.31 -44.04
N ALA A 332 22.48 70.03 -43.91
CA ALA A 332 22.75 69.42 -42.60
C ALA A 332 23.96 70.04 -41.89
N ARG A 333 25.00 70.46 -42.62
CA ARG A 333 26.17 71.15 -42.06
C ARG A 333 25.81 72.57 -41.58
N ARG A 334 24.98 73.29 -42.34
CA ARG A 334 24.49 74.62 -41.95
C ARG A 334 23.56 74.56 -40.74
N TYR A 335 22.63 73.60 -40.69
CA TYR A 335 21.78 73.42 -39.51
C TYR A 335 22.56 72.92 -38.29
N GLY A 336 23.55 72.03 -38.45
CA GLY A 336 24.42 71.60 -37.35
C GLY A 336 25.35 72.70 -36.83
N GLY A 337 25.80 73.62 -37.69
CA GLY A 337 26.53 74.83 -37.29
C GLY A 337 25.64 75.84 -36.57
N LEU A 338 24.44 76.08 -37.10
CA LEU A 338 23.45 76.99 -36.52
C LEU A 338 22.96 76.51 -35.13
N ILE A 339 22.84 75.20 -34.91
CA ILE A 339 22.49 74.63 -33.59
C ILE A 339 23.62 74.87 -32.57
N ARG A 340 24.90 74.74 -32.98
CA ARG A 340 26.05 75.05 -32.12
C ARG A 340 26.18 76.55 -31.81
N GLU A 341 25.89 77.41 -32.77
CA GLU A 341 25.87 78.87 -32.56
C GLU A 341 24.70 79.33 -31.66
N VAL A 342 23.57 78.60 -31.67
CA VAL A 342 22.41 78.87 -30.80
C VAL A 342 22.63 78.36 -29.37
N GLU A 343 23.55 77.42 -29.14
CA GLU A 343 23.91 76.92 -27.79
C GLU A 343 24.99 77.77 -27.06
N ASP A 344 25.86 78.51 -27.78
CA ASP A 344 27.04 79.20 -27.22
C ASP A 344 26.85 80.70 -26.82
N SER A 345 25.63 81.25 -26.79
CA SER A 345 25.38 82.67 -26.42
C SER A 345 24.74 82.87 -25.02
N PRO A 346 25.28 83.74 -24.13
CA PRO A 346 24.82 83.83 -22.74
C PRO A 346 23.71 84.87 -22.49
N SER A 347 22.70 84.43 -21.74
CA SER A 347 21.76 85.20 -20.90
C SER A 347 20.65 86.04 -21.57
N SER A 348 19.41 85.58 -21.43
CA SER A 348 18.45 86.07 -20.41
C SER A 348 17.00 85.98 -20.88
N GLY A 349 16.25 85.11 -20.20
CA GLY A 349 14.83 85.28 -19.93
C GLY A 349 13.88 85.08 -21.11
N LEU A 350 13.17 83.96 -21.13
CA LEU A 350 11.73 83.92 -20.86
C LEU A 350 11.24 82.47 -20.81
N LEU A 351 10.24 82.25 -19.97
CA LEU A 351 9.70 80.97 -19.53
C LEU A 351 9.37 80.00 -20.68
N PHE A 352 9.91 78.78 -20.60
CA PHE A 352 9.22 77.58 -21.10
C PHE A 352 8.75 76.75 -19.90
N PRO A 353 7.49 76.30 -19.87
CA PRO A 353 6.99 75.50 -18.76
C PRO A 353 7.78 74.20 -18.61
N SER A 354 8.13 73.94 -17.35
CA SER A 354 8.63 72.70 -16.79
C SER A 354 8.00 71.45 -17.41
N LEU A 355 8.85 70.58 -17.96
CA LEU A 355 8.60 69.15 -18.04
C LEU A 355 8.29 68.62 -16.63
N PRO A 356 7.21 67.84 -16.44
CA PRO A 356 7.19 66.84 -15.38
C PRO A 356 7.94 65.61 -15.89
N SER A 357 9.10 65.37 -15.30
CA SER A 357 9.59 64.02 -15.08
C SER A 357 8.55 63.27 -14.25
N SER A 358 7.96 62.23 -14.82
CA SER A 358 7.26 61.21 -14.05
C SER A 358 7.65 59.85 -14.58
N SER A 359 8.51 59.20 -13.79
CA SER A 359 8.72 57.76 -13.72
C SER A 359 7.44 56.98 -13.97
N PRO A 360 7.52 55.78 -14.57
CA PRO A 360 6.37 54.91 -14.70
C PRO A 360 6.07 54.30 -13.33
N ASN A 361 5.01 54.77 -12.65
CA ASN A 361 4.41 53.99 -11.57
C ASN A 361 2.89 54.21 -11.46
N ASN A 362 2.16 53.32 -12.15
CA ASN A 362 1.12 52.46 -11.61
C ASN A 362 -0.23 53.04 -11.12
N ASN A 363 -1.24 52.18 -11.28
CA ASN A 363 -2.59 52.14 -10.72
C ASN A 363 -3.66 52.89 -11.54
N ASN A 364 -4.81 52.32 -11.88
CA ASN A 364 -5.49 51.13 -11.35
C ASN A 364 -6.66 50.78 -12.29
N ASN A 365 -6.86 49.50 -12.62
CA ASN A 365 -7.99 48.74 -12.07
C ASN A 365 -8.21 47.41 -12.80
N ASN A 366 -8.33 46.38 -11.96
CA ASN A 366 -9.13 45.15 -12.13
C ASN A 366 -8.65 44.18 -13.23
N ASN A 367 -8.24 42.96 -12.97
CA ASN A 367 -8.70 42.05 -11.96
C ASN A 367 -7.70 40.89 -11.83
N LYS A 368 -7.44 40.52 -10.57
CA LYS A 368 -6.92 39.26 -10.03
C LYS A 368 -6.31 38.25 -11.01
N LYS A 369 -5.07 37.88 -10.70
CA LYS A 369 -4.50 36.54 -10.88
C LYS A 369 -5.58 35.47 -10.61
N ARG A 370 -6.20 34.96 -11.66
CA ARG A 370 -6.64 33.57 -11.65
C ARG A 370 -5.43 32.76 -12.07
N LYS A 371 -4.79 32.10 -11.11
CA LYS A 371 -4.29 30.76 -11.37
C LYS A 371 -5.37 30.10 -12.23
N LYS A 372 -5.06 29.61 -13.42
CA LYS A 372 -5.83 28.48 -13.95
C LYS A 372 -5.58 27.33 -12.97
N LYS A 373 -6.19 27.39 -11.77
CA LYS A 373 -6.83 26.23 -11.19
C LYS A 373 -7.72 25.80 -12.34
N ILE A 374 -7.43 24.64 -12.87
CA ILE A 374 -8.26 23.98 -13.85
C ILE A 374 -9.66 24.05 -13.24
N LYS A 375 -10.49 25.02 -13.66
CA LYS A 375 -11.92 24.86 -13.57
C LYS A 375 -12.19 23.84 -14.65
N MET A 376 -11.98 22.58 -14.28
CA MET A 376 -12.77 21.49 -14.83
C MET A 376 -14.21 22.00 -14.74
N ALA A 377 -14.93 21.81 -15.83
CA ALA A 377 -16.33 22.13 -15.94
C ALA A 377 -17.05 21.85 -14.62
N ASP A 378 -17.46 22.91 -13.93
CA ASP A 378 -18.47 22.85 -12.87
C ASP A 378 -19.85 22.92 -13.54
N GLU A 379 -19.99 22.13 -14.59
CA GLU A 379 -21.24 21.87 -15.28
C GLU A 379 -21.52 20.40 -15.03
N SER A 380 -22.49 20.17 -14.14
CA SER A 380 -23.21 18.92 -13.85
C SER A 380 -22.67 17.95 -12.79
N LEU A 381 -22.28 18.44 -11.60
CA LEU A 381 -22.62 17.65 -10.40
C LEU A 381 -24.12 17.85 -10.16
N SER A 382 -24.91 16.80 -10.33
CA SER A 382 -26.36 16.81 -10.12
C SER A 382 -26.67 16.88 -8.63
N ILE A 383 -26.53 18.07 -8.05
CA ILE A 383 -26.87 18.37 -6.66
C ILE A 383 -28.39 18.29 -6.54
N TYR A 384 -28.86 17.48 -5.59
CA TYR A 384 -30.28 17.24 -5.35
C TYR A 384 -30.92 18.39 -4.57
N ASP A 385 -30.21 18.91 -3.56
CA ASP A 385 -30.68 20.00 -2.71
C ASP A 385 -29.51 20.74 -2.04
N GLU A 386 -29.78 21.94 -1.51
CA GLU A 386 -28.84 22.73 -0.70
C GLU A 386 -29.40 22.85 0.73
N ILE A 387 -28.63 22.40 1.72
CA ILE A 387 -29.10 22.24 3.11
C ILE A 387 -28.16 23.00 4.04
N GLU A 388 -28.73 23.77 4.96
CA GLU A 388 -27.97 24.50 5.97
C GLU A 388 -27.47 23.52 7.05
N ILE A 389 -26.26 23.74 7.56
CA ILE A 389 -25.64 22.85 8.57
C ILE A 389 -26.47 22.76 9.86
N GLU A 390 -27.26 23.79 10.16
CA GLU A 390 -28.18 23.84 11.30
C GLU A 390 -29.29 22.78 11.23
N ASP A 391 -29.68 22.38 10.01
CA ASP A 391 -30.68 21.34 9.76
C ASP A 391 -30.09 19.92 9.75
N MET A 392 -28.76 19.80 9.86
CA MET A 392 -28.07 18.52 9.94
C MET A 392 -27.88 18.07 11.39
N THR A 393 -27.90 16.74 11.61
CA THR A 393 -27.63 16.17 12.93
C THR A 393 -26.17 15.75 13.01
N PHE A 394 -25.44 16.27 14.01
CA PHE A 394 -24.04 15.90 14.27
C PHE A 394 -23.94 14.65 15.15
N ASP A 395 -23.13 13.67 14.73
CA ASP A 395 -22.74 12.53 15.56
C ASP A 395 -21.33 12.76 16.14
N PRO A 396 -21.19 12.98 17.45
CA PRO A 396 -19.90 13.26 18.09
C PRO A 396 -18.97 12.04 18.13
N THR A 397 -19.48 10.82 17.97
CA THR A 397 -18.65 9.60 18.04
C THR A 397 -17.95 9.30 16.72
N LEU A 398 -18.65 9.56 15.61
CA LEU A 398 -18.14 9.36 14.25
C LEU A 398 -17.60 10.65 13.63
N GLN A 399 -17.85 11.81 14.27
CA GLN A 399 -17.48 13.15 13.78
C GLN A 399 -18.05 13.45 12.38
N ILE A 400 -19.31 13.04 12.16
CA ILE A 400 -20.02 13.23 10.89
C ILE A 400 -21.32 14.02 11.09
N TYR A 401 -21.67 14.84 10.11
CA TYR A 401 -23.01 15.42 9.98
C TYR A 401 -23.87 14.54 9.08
N HIS A 402 -25.13 14.34 9.47
CA HIS A 402 -26.05 13.54 8.69
C HIS A 402 -27.43 14.19 8.49
N TYR A 403 -28.04 13.91 7.33
CA TYR A 403 -29.37 14.42 6.95
C TYR A 403 -30.23 13.32 6.30
N PRO A 404 -31.55 13.22 6.57
CA PRO A 404 -32.40 12.18 6.00
C PRO A 404 -32.50 12.25 4.47
N CYS A 405 -32.23 11.13 3.80
CA CYS A 405 -32.32 11.00 2.35
C CYS A 405 -33.69 10.44 1.92
N PRO A 406 -34.30 10.89 0.80
CA PRO A 406 -35.57 10.37 0.30
C PRO A 406 -35.55 8.87 -0.07
N CYS A 407 -34.38 8.24 -0.18
CA CYS A 407 -34.26 6.80 -0.37
C CYS A 407 -34.45 5.95 0.90
N GLY A 408 -34.54 6.60 2.07
CA GLY A 408 -34.65 5.95 3.39
C GLY A 408 -33.34 5.78 4.15
N ASP A 409 -32.21 6.16 3.54
CA ASP A 409 -30.89 6.24 4.18
C ASP A 409 -30.54 7.69 4.58
N ARG A 410 -29.27 8.00 4.88
CA ARG A 410 -28.81 9.35 5.26
C ARG A 410 -27.74 9.86 4.31
N PHE A 411 -27.68 11.18 4.13
CA PHE A 411 -26.51 11.85 3.60
C PHE A 411 -25.50 12.01 4.73
N GLU A 412 -24.22 11.81 4.44
CA GLU A 412 -23.14 11.89 5.44
C GLU A 412 -21.98 12.73 4.90
N ILE A 413 -21.37 13.54 5.77
CA ILE A 413 -20.13 14.28 5.52
C ILE A 413 -19.32 14.41 6.81
N ALA A 414 -18.01 14.23 6.75
CA ALA A 414 -17.15 14.36 7.92
C ALA A 414 -16.91 15.84 8.27
N ILE A 415 -16.72 16.12 9.55
CA ILE A 415 -16.40 17.48 10.01
C ILE A 415 -15.04 17.97 9.49
N ASP A 416 -14.08 17.06 9.35
CA ASP A 416 -12.76 17.37 8.82
C ASP A 416 -12.84 17.78 7.34
N ASP A 417 -13.69 17.12 6.55
CA ASP A 417 -13.93 17.45 5.14
C ASP A 417 -14.57 18.85 5.01
N LEU A 418 -15.54 19.17 5.89
CA LEU A 418 -16.14 20.52 5.96
C LEU A 418 -15.08 21.59 6.32
N ARG A 419 -14.15 21.30 7.23
CA ARG A 419 -13.05 22.22 7.60
C ARG A 419 -12.04 22.40 6.47
N ASP A 420 -11.84 21.38 5.64
CA ASP A 420 -10.98 21.43 4.45
C ASP A 420 -11.66 22.13 3.25
N GLY A 421 -12.94 22.52 3.39
CA GLY A 421 -13.71 23.28 2.41
C GLY A 421 -14.45 22.42 1.39
N GLU A 422 -14.71 21.15 1.71
CA GLU A 422 -15.58 20.26 0.94
C GLU A 422 -17.03 20.41 1.42
N ASP A 423 -17.93 20.79 0.50
CA ASP A 423 -19.32 21.16 0.79
C ASP A 423 -20.34 20.14 0.25
N ILE A 424 -19.91 18.94 -0.13
CA ILE A 424 -20.77 17.93 -0.78
C ILE A 424 -20.96 16.72 0.11
N ALA A 425 -22.18 16.53 0.65
CA ALA A 425 -22.54 15.32 1.38
C ALA A 425 -23.15 14.27 0.45
N VAL A 426 -22.76 13.02 0.62
CA VAL A 426 -23.13 11.91 -0.29
C VAL A 426 -23.96 10.88 0.46
N CYS A 427 -25.01 10.38 -0.19
CA CYS A 427 -25.77 9.25 0.34
C CYS A 427 -25.17 7.91 -0.16
N PRO A 428 -24.77 6.98 0.71
CA PRO A 428 -24.16 5.71 0.31
C PRO A 428 -25.16 4.78 -0.39
N SER A 429 -26.47 4.92 -0.14
CA SER A 429 -27.50 4.05 -0.74
C SER A 429 -27.95 4.47 -2.14
N CYS A 430 -28.06 5.76 -2.43
CA CYS A 430 -28.66 6.23 -3.69
C CYS A 430 -27.76 7.13 -4.54
N SER A 431 -26.51 7.40 -4.11
CA SER A 431 -25.54 8.26 -4.80
C SER A 431 -26.02 9.70 -5.06
N LEU A 432 -27.13 10.11 -4.46
CA LEU A 432 -27.54 11.52 -4.44
C LEU A 432 -26.49 12.31 -3.66
N MET A 433 -26.31 13.56 -4.10
CA MET A 433 -25.37 14.51 -3.52
C MET A 433 -26.17 15.75 -3.13
N ILE A 434 -25.95 16.27 -1.93
CA ILE A 434 -26.49 17.55 -1.47
C ILE A 434 -25.34 18.50 -1.19
N ARG A 435 -25.58 19.80 -1.33
CA ARG A 435 -24.62 20.83 -0.93
C ARG A 435 -24.92 21.29 0.50
N VAL A 436 -23.91 21.33 1.35
CA VAL A 436 -24.03 21.79 2.72
C VAL A 436 -23.58 23.24 2.82
N ILE A 437 -24.46 24.12 3.29
CA ILE A 437 -24.19 25.54 3.53
C ILE A 437 -23.77 25.69 5.00
N PHE A 438 -22.54 26.15 5.25
CA PHE A 438 -21.99 26.31 6.60
C PHE A 438 -21.06 27.52 6.69
N ASP A 439 -20.99 28.13 7.88
CA ASP A 439 -19.91 29.03 8.26
C ASP A 439 -18.93 28.32 9.22
N GLU A 440 -17.66 28.70 9.21
CA GLU A 440 -16.61 28.09 10.06
C GLU A 440 -16.92 28.18 11.57
N GLY A 441 -17.85 29.07 11.97
CA GLY A 441 -18.30 29.25 13.36
C GLY A 441 -19.31 28.21 13.85
N ASP A 442 -20.03 27.55 12.93
CA ASP A 442 -21.15 26.65 13.25
C ASP A 442 -20.70 25.18 13.36
N LEU A 443 -19.45 24.90 13.01
CA LEU A 443 -18.85 23.57 13.12
C LEU A 443 -18.46 23.26 14.57
N ALA A 444 -18.80 22.06 15.04
CA ALA A 444 -18.35 21.55 16.33
C ALA A 444 -16.81 21.63 16.47
N LYS A 445 -16.33 22.24 17.56
CA LYS A 445 -14.90 22.40 17.85
C LYS A 445 -14.35 21.16 18.56
N ASP A 446 -13.13 20.79 18.24
CA ASP A 446 -12.48 19.64 18.89
C ASP A 446 -12.13 19.98 20.34
N GLY A 447 -12.95 19.49 21.26
CA GLY A 447 -12.62 19.38 22.68
C GLY A 447 -12.88 20.62 23.52
N ASP A 448 -14.14 20.80 23.93
CA ASP A 448 -14.53 21.04 25.32
C ASP A 448 -16.06 21.00 25.42
N ASP A 449 -16.63 19.82 25.71
CA ASP A 449 -17.79 19.71 26.60
C ASP A 449 -18.08 18.26 26.99
N LYS A 450 -17.58 17.90 28.17
CA LYS A 450 -18.12 16.80 28.95
C LYS A 450 -19.46 17.24 29.54
N GLY A 451 -20.55 16.61 29.11
CA GLY A 451 -21.70 16.35 29.97
C GLY A 451 -23.04 16.83 29.45
N SER A 452 -23.77 15.92 28.78
CA SER A 452 -25.18 15.68 29.09
C SER A 452 -25.62 14.39 28.39
N ALA A 453 -25.54 13.28 29.10
CA ALA A 453 -26.36 12.12 28.82
C ALA A 453 -27.79 12.44 29.25
N ALA A 454 -28.73 12.46 28.29
CA ALA A 454 -30.16 12.38 28.57
C ALA A 454 -30.78 11.29 27.70
N VAL A 455 -31.19 10.25 28.41
CA VAL A 455 -31.89 9.05 28.02
C VAL A 455 -33.17 9.35 27.24
N ALA A 456 -33.40 8.64 26.13
CA ALA A 456 -34.75 8.42 25.60
C ALA A 456 -34.91 6.94 25.23
N ALA A 457 -35.31 6.16 26.22
CA ALA A 457 -35.97 4.88 26.00
C ALA A 457 -37.38 5.15 25.47
N VAL A 458 -37.76 4.50 24.35
CA VAL A 458 -39.15 4.24 24.01
C VAL A 458 -39.26 2.80 23.55
N GLN A 459 -39.82 1.95 24.43
CA GLN A 459 -40.53 0.74 24.07
C GLN A 459 -42.00 1.12 23.83
N ALA A 460 -42.56 0.69 22.69
CA ALA A 460 -43.87 0.05 22.54
C ALA A 460 -44.07 -0.34 21.07
#